data_AF-A0A1H9A9N0-F1
#
_entry.id   AF-A0A1H9A9N0-F1
#
_cell.length_a   1.000
_cell.length_b   1.000
_cell.length_c   1.000
_cell.angle_alpha   90.00
_cell.angle_beta   90.00
_cell.angle_gamma   90.00
#
_symmetry.space_group_name_H-M   'P 1'
#
loop_
_entity.id
_entity.type
_entity.pdbx_description
1 polymer ?
#
loop_
_entity_poly.entity_id
_entity_poly.type
_entity_poly.pdbx_seq_one_letter_code
_entity_poly.pdbx_strand_id
1 'polypeptide(L)' 'MNTTETYLPNTTYNDLAEALRMLRPDPTTGQIERHQIAVILGEIANVWPASVLDEPARSVAMVNLS' A
#
# COMPACT_ATOMS: atom_id res chain seq x y z
N MET A 1 -3.47 -16.99 28.72
CA MET A 1 -3.44 -16.79 27.27
C MET A 1 -2.76 -15.45 27.03
N ASN A 2 -1.58 -15.46 26.43
CA ASN A 2 -0.80 -14.24 26.18
C ASN A 2 -1.42 -13.57 24.95
N THR A 3 -2.26 -12.56 25.17
CA THR A 3 -2.82 -11.75 24.07
C THR A 3 -1.67 -10.95 23.50
N THR A 4 -1.10 -11.39 22.38
CA THR A 4 -0.19 -10.59 21.58
C THR A 4 -0.92 -9.28 21.28
N GLU A 5 -0.49 -8.18 21.92
CA GLU A 5 -1.05 -6.86 21.65
C GLU A 5 -0.70 -6.49 20.22
N THR A 6 -1.64 -6.71 19.31
CA THR A 6 -1.52 -6.27 17.92
C THR A 6 -1.59 -4.74 17.92
N TYR A 7 -0.56 -4.07 17.41
CA TYR A 7 -0.51 -2.61 17.31
C TYR A 7 -1.60 -2.01 16.40
N LEU A 8 -2.27 -2.86 15.62
CA LEU A 8 -3.36 -2.48 14.73
C LEU A 8 -4.67 -3.11 15.19
N PRO A 9 -5.82 -2.40 15.06
CA PRO A 9 -7.13 -3.02 15.18
C PRO A 9 -7.27 -4.25 14.28
N ASN A 10 -7.99 -5.26 14.73
CA ASN A 10 -8.13 -6.53 13.98
C ASN A 10 -8.67 -6.33 12.56
N THR A 11 -9.56 -5.36 12.36
CA THR A 11 -10.08 -5.01 11.03
C THR A 11 -8.96 -4.51 10.12
N THR A 12 -8.21 -3.50 10.56
CA THR A 12 -7.06 -2.94 9.84
C THR A 12 -5.99 -3.99 9.55
N TYR A 13 -5.72 -4.89 10.50
CA TYR A 13 -4.80 -6.00 10.30
C TYR A 13 -5.26 -6.96 9.20
N ASN A 14 -6.54 -7.34 9.21
CA ASN A 14 -7.11 -8.24 8.21
C ASN A 14 -7.12 -7.61 6.81
N ASP A 15 -7.52 -6.34 6.70
CA ASP A 15 -7.53 -5.59 5.43
C ASP A 15 -6.10 -5.50 4.86
N LEU A 16 -5.10 -5.25 5.71
CA LEU A 16 -3.70 -5.20 5.32
C LEU A 16 -3.21 -6.57 4.81
N ALA A 17 -3.50 -7.64 5.55
CA ALA A 17 -3.12 -8.99 5.18
C ALA A 17 -3.76 -9.41 3.84
N GLU A 18 -5.03 -9.02 3.61
CA GLU A 18 -5.72 -9.30 2.37
C GLU A 18 -5.08 -8.55 1.18
N ALA A 19 -4.81 -7.26 1.33
CA ALA A 19 -4.16 -6.45 0.29
C ALA A 19 -2.78 -6.98 -0.09
N LEU A 20 -1.94 -7.33 0.90
CA LEU A 20 -0.62 -7.92 0.66
C LEU A 20 -0.71 -9.26 -0.10
N ARG A 21 -1.74 -10.07 0.16
CA ARG A 21 -1.97 -11.34 -0.54
C ARG A 21 -2.33 -11.15 -2.01
N MET A 22 -2.90 -10.00 -2.39
CA MET A 22 -3.28 -9.70 -3.77
C MET A 22 -2.09 -9.27 -4.64
N LEU A 23 -0.93 -8.96 -4.04
CA LEU A 23 0.26 -8.59 -4.79
C LEU A 23 0.67 -9.72 -5.76
N ARG A 24 1.01 -9.31 -6.97
CA ARG A 24 1.51 -10.20 -8.03
C ARG A 24 2.96 -9.80 -8.32
N PRO A 25 3.88 -10.77 -8.46
CA PRO A 25 5.22 -10.47 -8.91
C PRO A 25 5.19 -9.83 -10.31
N ASP A 26 6.13 -8.92 -10.57
CA ASP A 26 6.31 -8.37 -11.90
C ASP A 26 6.60 -9.50 -12.91
N PRO A 27 5.94 -9.52 -14.08
CA PRO A 27 6.07 -10.62 -15.04
C PRO A 27 7.46 -10.72 -15.68
N THR A 28 8.27 -9.66 -15.63
CA THR A 28 9.63 -9.61 -16.19
C THR A 28 10.68 -10.03 -15.17
N THR A 29 10.57 -9.51 -13.94
CA THR A 29 11.58 -9.73 -12.88
C THR A 29 11.23 -10.88 -11.94
N GLY A 30 9.96 -11.29 -11.89
CA GLY A 30 9.45 -12.30 -10.98
C GLY A 30 9.46 -11.89 -9.50
N GLN A 31 9.70 -10.61 -9.20
CA GLN A 31 9.76 -10.08 -7.84
C GLN A 31 8.52 -9.27 -7.50
N ILE A 32 8.13 -9.27 -6.22
CA ILE A 32 7.16 -8.29 -5.73
C ILE A 32 7.87 -6.95 -5.58
N GLU A 33 7.30 -5.94 -6.21
CA GLU A 33 7.81 -4.58 -6.17
C GLU A 33 7.70 -3.98 -4.76
N ARG A 34 8.84 -3.60 -4.16
CA ARG A 34 8.90 -3.10 -2.79
C ARG A 34 8.06 -1.84 -2.58
N HIS A 35 7.97 -0.99 -3.60
CA HIS A 35 7.18 0.23 -3.53
C HIS A 35 5.67 -0.07 -3.37
N GLN A 36 5.16 -1.14 -3.97
CA GLN A 36 3.76 -1.55 -3.81
C GLN A 36 3.45 -1.98 -2.37
N ILE A 37 4.38 -2.68 -1.73
CA ILE A 37 4.29 -3.04 -0.30
C ILE A 37 4.24 -1.77 0.56
N ALA A 38 5.10 -0.79 0.27
CA ALA A 38 5.15 0.47 1.01
C ALA A 38 3.86 1.28 0.88
N VAL A 39 3.25 1.31 -0.32
CA VAL A 39 1.94 1.96 -0.56
C VAL A 39 0.84 1.30 0.27
N ILE A 40 0.73 -0.03 0.21
CA ILE A 40 -0.28 -0.79 0.96
C ILE A 40 -0.14 -0.56 2.47
N LEU A 41 1.09 -0.57 3.00
CA LEU A 41 1.35 -0.27 4.40
C LEU A 41 0.98 1.17 4.75
N GLY A 42 1.32 2.13 3.89
CA GLY A 42 1.01 3.54 4.08
C GLY A 42 -0.49 3.81 4.17
N GLU A 43 -1.23 3.34 3.18
CA GLU A 43 -2.67 3.57 3.01
C GLU A 43 -3.51 2.81 4.03
N ILE A 44 -3.26 1.50 4.21
CA ILE A 44 -4.13 0.65 5.02
C ILE A 44 -3.74 0.69 6.50
N ALA A 45 -2.45 0.63 6.81
CA ALA A 45 -2.00 0.70 8.21
C ALA A 45 -1.97 2.14 8.75
N ASN A 46 -2.41 3.13 7.96
CA ASN A 46 -2.49 4.54 8.32
C ASN A 46 -1.15 5.10 8.84
N VAL A 47 -0.04 4.63 8.24
CA VAL A 47 1.32 5.04 8.60
C VAL A 47 1.64 6.41 7.99
N TRP A 48 1.05 6.74 6.84
CA TRP A 48 1.25 8.02 6.19
C TRP A 48 0.35 9.09 6.81
N PRO A 49 0.87 10.30 7.07
CA PRO A 49 0.04 11.42 7.47
C PRO A 49 -0.95 11.75 6.34
N ALA A 50 -2.18 12.15 6.69
CA ALA A 50 -3.26 12.40 5.74
C ALA A 50 -2.87 13.36 4.59
N SER A 51 -1.94 14.29 4.85
CA SER A 51 -1.38 15.21 3.86
C SER A 51 -0.62 14.55 2.69
N VAL A 52 -0.17 13.29 2.85
CA VAL A 52 0.52 12.53 1.80
C VAL A 52 -0.47 11.83 0.87
N LEU A 53 -1.67 11.50 1.36
CA LEU A 53 -2.74 10.88 0.57
C LEU A 53 -3.47 11.90 -0.33
N ASP A 54 -3.29 13.20 -0.07
CA ASP A 54 -3.97 14.31 -0.74
C ASP A 54 -3.27 14.77 -2.04
N GLU A 55 -2.27 14.05 -2.54
CA GLU A 55 -1.63 14.40 -3.81
C GLU A 55 -2.47 13.87 -4.99
N PRO A 56 -3.25 14.72 -5.70
CA PRO A 56 -4.06 14.23 -6.80
C PRO A 56 -3.13 13.71 -7.90
N ALA A 57 -3.41 12.51 -8.39
CA ALA A 57 -2.77 11.83 -9.52
C ALA A 57 -2.85 12.64 -10.84
N ARG A 58 -2.20 13.81 -10.89
CA ARG A 58 -2.39 14.83 -11.92
C ARG A 58 -1.06 15.34 -12.46
N SER A 59 -0.14 14.43 -12.78
CA SER A 59 1.09 14.79 -13.50
C SER A 59 1.43 13.88 -14.68
N VAL A 60 0.67 12.81 -14.96
CA VAL A 60 0.99 11.89 -16.09
C VAL A 60 0.27 12.26 -17.40
N ALA A 61 -0.64 13.24 -17.39
CA ALA A 61 -1.42 13.61 -18.57
C ALA A 61 -0.79 14.72 -19.45
N MET A 62 0.39 15.24 -19.12
CA MET A 62 0.94 16.43 -19.81
C MET A 62 2.17 16.22 -20.72
N VAL A 63 2.69 15.00 -20.88
CA VAL A 63 3.83 14.75 -21.81
C VAL A 63 3.42 13.93 -23.03
N ASN A 64 2.17 14.06 -23.47
CA ASN A 64 1.72 13.49 -24.74
C ASN A 64 0.79 14.46 -25.49
N LEU A 65 1.28 15.67 -25.71
CA LEU A 65 0.72 16.61 -26.68
C LEU A 65 1.86 17.18 -27.52
N SER A 66 2.01 16.56 -28.70
CA SER A 66 2.51 17.09 -29.98
C SER A 66 3.87 17.79 -30.04
#